data_AF-A0AAP2UIY4-F1
#
_entry.id   AF-A0AAP2UIY4-F1
#
_cell.length_a   1.000
_cell.length_b   1.000
_cell.length_c   1.000
_cell.angle_alpha   90.00
_cell.angle_beta   90.00
_cell.angle_gamma   90.00
#
_symmetry.space_group_name_H-M   'P 1'
#
loop_
_entity.id
_entity.type
_entity.pdbx_description
1 polymer ?
#
loop_
_entity_poly.entity_id
_entity_poly.type
_entity_poly.pdbx_seq_one_letter_code
_entity_poly.pdbx_strand_id
1 'polypeptide(L)'
;MKTYSVKEAMALKTLNEYHIKITRQQIDFARNRMKGIRANNKRKRVHRKERKQRLLEEKEYQAYKEDVCLRFMETGQVYTLEEYAIIKEEFF
;
A
#
# COMPACT_ATOMS: atom_id res chain seq x y z
N MET A 1 25.08 -29.06 -6.88
CA MET A 1 23.99 -29.07 -5.88
C MET A 1 23.78 -27.67 -5.34
N LYS A 2 22.53 -27.15 -5.26
CA LYS A 2 22.27 -25.88 -4.55
C LYS A 2 22.58 -26.08 -3.07
N THR A 3 23.52 -25.31 -2.52
CA THR A 3 23.93 -25.34 -1.12
C THR A 3 22.93 -24.58 -0.25
N TYR A 4 22.64 -25.11 0.94
CA TYR A 4 21.83 -24.42 1.94
C TYR A 4 22.65 -23.29 2.56
N SER A 5 22.00 -22.19 2.92
CA SER A 5 22.66 -21.18 3.75
C SER A 5 22.96 -21.74 5.14
N VAL A 6 23.94 -21.18 5.85
CA VAL A 6 24.34 -21.63 7.20
C VAL A 6 23.15 -21.71 8.17
N LYS A 7 22.23 -20.74 8.10
CA LYS A 7 21.01 -20.70 8.93
C LYS A 7 20.03 -21.82 8.57
N GLU A 8 19.85 -22.10 7.28
CA GLU A 8 18.99 -23.19 6.82
C GLU A 8 19.58 -24.56 7.19
N ALA A 9 20.90 -24.72 7.10
CA ALA A 9 21.57 -25.96 7.50
C ALA A 9 21.42 -26.22 9.01
N MET A 10 21.56 -25.18 9.84
CA MET A 10 21.36 -25.27 11.29
C MET A 10 19.90 -25.62 11.64
N ALA A 11 18.92 -24.96 11.01
CA ALA A 11 17.51 -25.27 11.21
C ALA A 11 17.16 -26.71 10.80
N LEU A 12 17.68 -27.20 9.67
CA LEU A 12 17.49 -28.59 9.25
C LEU A 12 18.12 -29.58 10.23
N LYS A 13 19.30 -29.26 10.78
CA LYS A 13 19.94 -30.07 11.81
C LYS A 13 19.05 -30.17 13.05
N THR A 14 18.54 -29.04 13.55
CA THR A 14 17.62 -29.02 14.69
C THR A 14 16.32 -29.79 14.41
N LEU A 15 15.74 -29.64 13.23
CA LEU A 15 14.51 -30.37 12.88
C LEU A 15 14.75 -31.89 12.78
N ASN A 16 15.91 -32.30 12.27
CA ASN A 16 16.32 -33.70 12.26
C ASN A 16 16.61 -34.25 13.66
N GLU A 17 17.15 -33.44 14.57
CA GLU A 17 17.35 -33.81 15.98
C GLU A 17 16.01 -34.12 16.68
N TYR A 18 14.92 -33.43 16.29
CA TYR A 18 13.55 -33.74 16.72
C TYR A 18 12.85 -34.83 15.88
N HIS A 19 13.59 -35.58 15.05
CA HIS A 19 13.08 -36.60 14.12
C HIS A 19 12.06 -36.09 13.08
N ILE A 20 11.98 -34.78 12.87
CA ILE A 20 11.15 -34.18 11.84
C ILE A 20 11.93 -34.23 10.52
N LYS A 21 11.74 -35.31 9.77
CA LYS A 21 12.36 -35.49 8.45
C LYS A 21 11.75 -34.51 7.45
N ILE A 22 12.52 -33.48 7.08
CA ILE A 22 12.14 -32.54 6.03
C ILE A 22 12.79 -32.96 4.72
N THR A 23 11.96 -33.16 3.70
CA THR A 23 12.45 -33.46 2.35
C THR A 23 12.90 -32.21 1.63
N ARG A 24 13.83 -32.37 0.68
CA ARG A 24 14.29 -31.26 -0.17
C ARG A 24 13.14 -30.59 -0.94
N GLN A 25 12.16 -31.37 -1.37
CA GLN A 25 10.93 -30.88 -2.01
C GLN A 25 10.10 -29.99 -1.09
N GLN A 26 9.97 -30.33 0.19
CA GLN A 26 9.27 -29.51 1.17
C GLN A 26 9.98 -28.17 1.41
N ILE A 27 11.31 -28.15 1.42
CA ILE A 27 12.09 -26.91 1.56
C ILE A 27 11.90 -26.01 0.33
N ASP A 28 11.99 -26.58 -0.86
CA ASP A 28 11.82 -25.81 -2.09
C ASP A 28 10.38 -25.30 -2.24
N PHE A 29 9.39 -26.09 -1.83
CA PHE A 29 8.00 -25.64 -1.72
C PHE A 29 7.85 -24.48 -0.72
N ALA A 30 8.42 -24.59 0.48
CA ALA A 30 8.37 -23.54 1.48
C ALA A 30 9.04 -22.24 0.99
N ARG A 31 10.19 -22.34 0.30
CA ARG A 31 10.88 -21.20 -0.31
C ARG A 31 10.01 -20.51 -1.37
N ASN A 32 9.38 -21.29 -2.25
CA ASN A 32 8.49 -20.75 -3.28
C ASN A 32 7.25 -20.09 -2.67
N ARG A 33 6.65 -20.71 -1.64
CA ARG A 33 5.51 -20.15 -0.90
C ARG A 33 5.89 -18.85 -0.19
N MET A 34 7.05 -18.79 0.46
CA MET A 34 7.57 -17.56 1.07
C MET A 34 7.79 -16.44 0.06
N LYS A 35 8.34 -16.75 -1.13
CA LYS A 35 8.49 -15.77 -2.21
C LYS A 35 7.12 -15.21 -2.64
N GLY A 36 6.13 -16.08 -2.82
CA GLY A 36 4.76 -15.68 -3.16
C GLY A 36 4.12 -14.76 -2.11
N ILE A 37 4.25 -15.11 -0.82
CA ILE A 37 3.75 -14.28 0.28
C ILE A 37 4.44 -12.90 0.31
N ARG A 38 5.77 -12.86 0.17
CA ARG A 38 6.53 -11.60 0.14
C ARG A 38 6.09 -10.70 -1.02
N ALA A 39 5.93 -11.27 -2.22
CA ALA A 39 5.46 -10.52 -3.39
C ALA A 39 4.05 -9.96 -3.18
N ASN A 40 3.12 -10.77 -2.65
CA ASN A 40 1.76 -10.33 -2.36
C ASN A 40 1.73 -9.20 -1.30
N ASN A 41 2.48 -9.36 -0.21
CA ASN A 41 2.58 -8.33 0.83
C ASN A 41 3.17 -7.03 0.29
N LYS A 42 4.17 -7.09 -0.60
CA LYS A 42 4.71 -5.90 -1.28
C LYS A 42 3.63 -5.20 -2.12
N ARG A 43 2.86 -5.94 -2.93
CA ARG A 43 1.75 -5.38 -3.72
C ARG A 43 0.68 -4.73 -2.84
N LYS A 44 0.24 -5.42 -1.77
CA LYS A 44 -0.72 -4.87 -0.80
C LYS A 44 -0.20 -3.60 -0.14
N ARG A 45 1.10 -3.52 0.17
CA ARG A 45 1.71 -2.32 0.76
C ARG A 45 1.70 -1.14 -0.22
N VAL A 46 2.00 -1.37 -1.49
CA VAL A 46 1.95 -0.32 -2.54
C VAL A 46 0.52 0.20 -2.69
N HIS A 47 -0.46 -0.67 -2.88
CA HIS A 47 -1.86 -0.26 -3.00
C HIS A 47 -2.39 0.49 -1.77
N ARG A 48 -1.97 0.10 -0.55
CA ARG A 48 -2.33 0.85 0.66
C ARG A 48 -1.73 2.26 0.66
N LYS A 49 -0.51 2.44 0.17
CA LYS A 49 0.11 3.77 0.05
C LYS A 49 -0.61 4.62 -0.98
N GLU A 50 -0.86 4.09 -2.18
CA GLU A 50 -1.60 4.78 -3.24
C GLU A 50 -3.01 5.17 -2.79
N ARG A 51 -3.70 4.28 -2.07
CA ARG A 51 -5.01 4.59 -1.50
C ARG A 51 -4.94 5.71 -0.45
N LYS A 52 -3.94 5.69 0.44
CA LYS A 52 -3.76 6.77 1.42
C LYS A 52 -3.43 8.10 0.76
N GLN A 53 -2.63 8.09 -0.30
CA GLN A 53 -2.27 9.27 -1.06
C GLN A 53 -3.51 9.89 -1.73
N ARG A 54 -4.30 9.08 -2.44
CA ARG A 54 -5.57 9.54 -3.04
C ARG A 54 -6.55 10.10 -2.01
N LEU A 55 -6.69 9.43 -0.87
CA LEU A 55 -7.54 9.93 0.22
C LEU A 55 -7.04 11.24 0.84
N LEU A 56 -5.73 11.52 0.76
CA LEU A 56 -5.17 12.78 1.22
C LEU A 56 -5.44 13.89 0.21
N GLU A 57 -5.18 13.62 -1.07
CA GLU A 57 -5.45 14.55 -2.19
C GLU A 57 -6.94 14.91 -2.28
N GLU A 58 -7.84 13.92 -2.13
CA GLU A 58 -9.30 14.15 -2.08
C GLU A 58 -9.69 15.04 -0.88
N LYS A 59 -9.05 14.85 0.28
CA LYS A 59 -9.32 15.68 1.47
C LYS A 59 -8.81 17.11 1.30
N GLU A 60 -7.62 17.27 0.74
CA GLU A 60 -7.04 18.59 0.47
C GLU A 60 -7.90 19.34 -0.57
N TYR A 61 -8.34 18.65 -1.62
CA TYR A 61 -9.25 19.22 -2.61
C TYR A 61 -10.61 19.59 -2.01
N GLN A 62 -11.19 18.74 -1.15
CA GLN A 62 -12.45 19.03 -0.47
C GLN A 62 -12.32 20.25 0.46
N ALA A 63 -11.24 20.35 1.23
CA ALA A 63 -10.99 21.51 2.09
C ALA A 63 -10.79 22.79 1.27
N TYR A 64 -10.09 22.72 0.13
CA TYR A 64 -9.95 23.83 -0.79
C TYR A 64 -11.30 24.26 -1.36
N LYS A 65 -12.13 23.31 -1.79
CA LYS A 65 -13.49 23.56 -2.28
C LYS A 65 -14.37 24.23 -1.23
N GLU A 66 -14.33 23.76 0.01
CA GLU A 66 -15.05 24.37 1.14
C GLU A 66 -14.60 25.82 1.40
N ASP A 67 -13.28 26.07 1.40
CA ASP A 67 -12.72 27.42 1.59
C ASP A 67 -13.14 28.38 0.46
N VAL A 68 -13.10 27.91 -0.79
CA VAL A 68 -13.54 28.69 -1.96
C VAL A 68 -15.03 29.03 -1.86
N CYS A 69 -15.87 28.05 -1.52
CA CYS A 69 -17.31 28.26 -1.34
C CYS A 69 -17.59 29.24 -0.19
N LEU A 70 -16.91 29.10 0.95
CA LEU A 70 -17.06 30.01 2.09
C LEU A 70 -16.67 31.44 1.70
N ARG A 71 -15.50 31.62 1.08
CA ARG A 71 -15.00 32.92 0.63
C ARG A 71 -15.95 33.57 -0.37
N PHE A 72 -16.51 32.78 -1.29
CA PHE A 72 -17.53 33.26 -2.22
C PHE A 72 -18.81 33.69 -1.50
N MET A 73 -19.29 32.92 -0.52
CA MET A 73 -20.47 33.32 0.27
C MET A 73 -20.23 34.60 1.10
N GLU A 74 -19.02 34.77 1.64
CA GLU A 74 -18.68 35.92 2.48
C GLU A 74 -18.37 37.18 1.69
N THR A 75 -17.70 37.06 0.55
CA THR A 75 -17.10 38.20 -0.18
C THR A 75 -17.52 38.30 -1.65
N GLY A 76 -18.12 37.24 -2.21
CA GLY A 76 -18.45 37.14 -3.63
C GLY A 76 -17.23 36.99 -4.56
N GLN A 77 -16.02 36.83 -4.02
CA GLN A 77 -14.78 36.84 -4.80
C GLN A 77 -14.45 35.47 -5.37
N VAL A 78 -14.00 35.47 -6.63
CA VAL A 78 -13.50 34.30 -7.37
C VAL A 78 -12.23 34.72 -8.09
N TYR A 79 -11.11 34.08 -7.80
CA TYR A 79 -9.80 34.49 -8.31
C TYR A 79 -9.32 33.66 -9.51
N THR A 80 -9.84 32.44 -9.67
CA THR A 80 -9.41 31.55 -10.75
C THR A 80 -10.58 30.89 -11.49
N LEU A 81 -10.31 30.41 -12.70
CA LEU A 81 -11.29 29.64 -13.49
C LEU A 81 -11.66 28.31 -12.82
N GLU A 82 -10.74 27.72 -12.04
CA GLU A 82 -10.98 26.50 -11.28
C GLU A 82 -11.94 26.75 -10.11
N GLU A 83 -11.71 27.84 -9.35
CA GLU A 83 -12.64 28.29 -8.30
C GLU A 83 -14.03 28.59 -8.88
N TYR A 84 -14.09 29.24 -10.05
CA TYR A 84 -15.36 29.49 -10.74
C TYR A 84 -16.08 28.20 -11.10
N ALA A 85 -15.37 27.20 -11.62
CA ALA A 85 -15.96 25.89 -11.95
C ALA A 85 -16.50 25.19 -10.70
N ILE A 86 -15.77 25.25 -9.59
CA ILE A 86 -16.19 24.72 -8.29
C ILE A 86 -17.48 25.40 -7.80
N ILE A 87 -17.51 26.74 -7.80
CA ILE A 87 -18.68 27.51 -7.36
C ILE A 87 -19.87 27.26 -8.27
N LYS A 88 -19.64 27.18 -9.58
CA LYS A 88 -20.67 26.84 -10.55
C LYS A 88 -21.28 25.47 -10.26
N GLU A 89 -20.48 24.45 -9.98
CA GLU A 89 -20.98 23.11 -9.67
C GLU A 89 -21.76 23.05 -8.34
N GLU A 90 -21.33 23.80 -7.32
CA GLU A 90 -21.93 23.74 -5.97
C GLU A 90 -23.19 24.60 -5.81
N PHE A 91 -23.27 25.73 -6.50
CA PHE A 91 -24.32 26.73 -6.28
C PHE A 91 -25.27 26.95 -7.47
N PHE A 92 -24.96 26.45 -8.67
CA PHE A 92 -25.72 26.73 -9.91
C PHE A 92 -26.06 25.48 -10.72
#